data_AF-A0A2J8L5D1-F1
#
_entry.id   AF-A0A2J8L5D1-F1
#
_cell.length_a   1.000
_cell.length_b   1.000
_cell.length_c   1.000
_cell.angle_alpha   90.00
_cell.angle_beta   90.00
_cell.angle_gamma   90.00
#
_symmetry.space_group_name_H-M   'P 1'
#
loop_
_entity.id
_entity.type
_entity.pdbx_description
1 polymer ?
#
loop_
_entity_poly.entity_id
_entity_poly.type
_entity_poly.pdbx_seq_one_letter_code
_entity_poly.pdbx_strand_id
1 'polypeptide(L)'
;MRKLHWNLSCGDFKLCETGRKEKGDPLNIAIDKMTKKTRDLRRQLRKAVMDHISDSFLETNVPLLVLIEAAKSGNEKEVKEYAQVFREHANKLVEVANLACSISNNEEGVKLVRMAATQIDSLCPQVINAALTLAARPQSKVAQDNMDVFKDQWEKQVRVLTEAVDDITSVDDFLSVSENHILEDVNKCV
;
A
#
# COMPACT_ATOMS: atom_id res chain seq x y z
N MET A 1 -48.11 4.91 -83.21
CA MET A 1 -47.74 3.53 -83.63
C MET A 1 -46.27 3.30 -83.38
N ARG A 2 -45.92 2.04 -83.05
CA ARG A 2 -44.60 1.42 -82.81
C ARG A 2 -43.99 1.52 -81.40
N LYS A 3 -44.09 0.37 -80.71
CA LYS A 3 -43.27 -0.10 -79.58
C LYS A 3 -41.78 -0.07 -79.92
N LEU A 4 -40.94 0.14 -78.91
CA LEU A 4 -39.78 -0.72 -78.64
C LEU A 4 -39.59 -0.85 -77.12
N HIS A 5 -39.40 -2.09 -76.71
CA HIS A 5 -39.40 -2.62 -75.35
C HIS A 5 -38.02 -3.23 -75.16
N TRP A 6 -37.23 -2.78 -74.18
CA TRP A 6 -36.09 -3.54 -73.66
C TRP A 6 -35.95 -3.28 -72.16
N ASN A 7 -36.21 -4.34 -71.41
CA ASN A 7 -36.03 -4.49 -69.97
C ASN A 7 -34.56 -4.28 -69.61
N LEU A 8 -34.28 -3.39 -68.66
CA LEU A 8 -33.01 -3.38 -67.95
C LEU A 8 -33.16 -4.31 -66.74
N SER A 9 -32.54 -5.48 -66.85
CA SER A 9 -32.39 -6.47 -65.79
C SER A 9 -31.74 -5.87 -64.54
N CYS A 10 -32.26 -6.31 -63.39
CA CYS A 10 -31.62 -6.27 -62.08
C CYS A 10 -30.11 -6.51 -62.15
N GLY A 11 -29.33 -5.49 -61.84
CA GLY A 11 -28.02 -5.65 -61.23
C GLY A 11 -28.22 -5.48 -59.72
N ASP A 12 -28.18 -6.59 -58.99
CA ASP A 12 -28.40 -6.68 -57.54
C ASP A 12 -27.39 -5.84 -56.76
N PHE A 13 -27.73 -4.58 -56.48
CA PHE A 13 -27.13 -3.84 -55.37
C PHE A 13 -27.80 -4.32 -54.08
N LYS A 14 -27.36 -5.48 -53.58
CA LYS A 14 -27.66 -5.92 -52.22
C LYS A 14 -26.99 -4.95 -51.24
N LEU A 15 -27.71 -3.91 -50.86
CA LEU A 15 -27.58 -3.28 -49.55
C LEU A 15 -27.73 -4.40 -48.51
N CYS A 16 -26.60 -4.91 -48.02
CA CYS A 16 -26.58 -5.83 -46.90
C CYS A 16 -26.79 -5.01 -45.61
N GLU A 17 -27.96 -4.40 -45.47
CA GLU A 17 -28.51 -4.11 -44.15
C GLU A 17 -29.17 -5.39 -43.65
N THR A 18 -28.35 -6.28 -43.08
CA THR A 18 -28.85 -7.29 -42.17
C THR A 18 -28.13 -7.10 -40.85
N GLY A 19 -28.77 -6.33 -39.96
CA GLY A 19 -28.46 -6.34 -38.56
C GLY A 19 -28.49 -7.77 -38.03
N ARG A 20 -27.35 -8.25 -37.57
CA ARG A 20 -27.29 -9.32 -36.59
C ARG A 20 -26.90 -8.70 -35.27
N LYS A 21 -27.92 -8.25 -34.53
CA LYS A 21 -27.90 -8.31 -33.07
C LYS A 21 -27.88 -9.79 -32.69
N GLU A 22 -26.73 -10.44 -32.75
CA GLU A 22 -26.55 -11.80 -32.27
C GLU A 22 -25.99 -11.76 -30.84
N LYS A 23 -26.61 -12.56 -29.96
CA LYS A 23 -26.22 -12.73 -28.57
C LYS A 23 -24.71 -13.01 -28.48
N GLY A 24 -23.95 -12.06 -27.94
CA GLY A 24 -22.53 -12.19 -27.66
C GLY A 24 -21.67 -12.49 -28.89
N ASP A 25 -21.38 -11.46 -29.69
CA ASP A 25 -20.26 -11.48 -30.64
C ASP A 25 -19.03 -12.12 -29.96
N PRO A 26 -18.37 -13.13 -30.55
CA PRO A 26 -17.16 -13.75 -30.00
C PRO A 26 -16.11 -12.73 -29.52
N LEU A 27 -16.03 -11.56 -30.16
CA LEU A 27 -15.20 -10.45 -29.71
C LEU A 27 -15.64 -9.91 -28.35
N ASN A 28 -16.94 -9.64 -28.15
CA ASN A 28 -17.49 -9.18 -26.87
C ASN A 28 -17.27 -10.22 -25.76
N ILE A 29 -17.40 -11.52 -26.05
CA ILE A 29 -17.10 -12.58 -25.08
C ILE A 29 -15.62 -12.58 -24.69
N ALA A 30 -14.72 -12.38 -25.65
CA ALA A 30 -13.28 -12.30 -25.38
C ALA A 30 -12.93 -11.05 -24.54
N ILE A 31 -13.55 -9.91 -24.83
CA ILE A 31 -13.42 -8.66 -24.05
C ILE A 31 -13.91 -8.87 -22.61
N ASP A 32 -15.06 -9.51 -22.40
CA ASP A 32 -15.59 -9.81 -21.07
C ASP A 32 -14.66 -10.74 -20.29
N LYS A 33 -14.12 -11.77 -20.95
CA LYS A 33 -13.16 -12.70 -20.35
C LYS A 33 -11.87 -11.99 -19.94
N MET A 34 -11.33 -11.12 -20.79
CA MET A 34 -10.16 -10.30 -20.48
C MET A 34 -10.44 -9.37 -19.30
N THR A 35 -11.56 -8.65 -19.32
CA THR A 35 -12.00 -7.76 -18.24
C THR A 35 -12.09 -8.49 -16.91
N LYS A 36 -12.68 -9.69 -16.91
CA LYS A 36 -12.75 -10.54 -15.71
C LYS A 36 -11.36 -10.92 -15.20
N LYS A 37 -10.46 -11.38 -16.08
CA LYS A 37 -9.11 -11.79 -15.68
C LYS A 37 -8.28 -10.63 -15.13
N THR A 38 -8.40 -9.44 -15.72
CA THR A 38 -7.73 -8.23 -15.20
C THR A 38 -8.28 -7.85 -13.82
N ARG A 39 -9.59 -7.98 -13.60
CA ARG A 39 -10.20 -7.74 -12.28
C ARG A 39 -9.71 -8.73 -11.22
N ASP A 40 -9.65 -10.02 -11.58
CA ASP A 40 -9.16 -11.07 -10.69
C ASP A 40 -7.67 -10.82 -10.31
N LEU A 41 -6.84 -10.43 -11.27
CA LEU A 41 -5.44 -10.06 -11.02
C LEU A 41 -5.33 -8.84 -10.10
N ARG A 42 -6.11 -7.77 -10.36
CA ARG A 42 -6.14 -6.59 -9.48
C ARG A 42 -6.54 -6.96 -8.04
N ARG A 43 -7.43 -7.93 -7.86
CA ARG A 43 -7.81 -8.43 -6.53
C ARG A 43 -6.64 -9.15 -5.85
N GLN A 44 -5.92 -10.01 -6.57
CA GLN A 44 -4.74 -10.68 -6.00
C GLN A 44 -3.62 -9.69 -5.62
N LEU A 45 -3.39 -8.67 -6.43
CA LEU A 45 -2.43 -7.61 -6.11
C LEU A 45 -2.81 -6.84 -4.84
N ARG A 46 -4.10 -6.50 -4.67
CA ARG A 46 -4.57 -5.85 -3.43
C ARG A 46 -4.36 -6.74 -2.22
N LYS A 47 -4.68 -8.04 -2.31
CA LYS A 47 -4.42 -8.99 -1.22
C LYS A 47 -2.95 -9.04 -0.83
N ALA A 48 -2.05 -9.22 -1.81
CA ALA A 48 -0.60 -9.27 -1.53
C ALA A 48 -0.07 -7.99 -0.85
N VAL A 49 -0.61 -6.82 -1.20
CA VAL A 49 -0.26 -5.57 -0.52
C VAL A 49 -0.86 -5.50 0.89
N MET A 50 -2.09 -5.99 1.09
CA MET A 50 -2.69 -6.08 2.42
C MET A 50 -1.93 -7.02 3.36
N ASP A 51 -1.35 -8.11 2.84
CA ASP A 51 -0.49 -9.02 3.62
C ASP A 51 0.69 -8.21 4.20
N HIS A 52 1.38 -7.44 3.35
CA HIS A 52 2.48 -6.58 3.78
C HIS A 52 2.07 -5.48 4.77
N ILE A 53 0.89 -4.87 4.58
CA ILE A 53 0.37 -3.84 5.50
C ILE A 53 0.08 -4.45 6.86
N SER A 54 -0.60 -5.59 6.90
CA SER A 54 -0.96 -6.29 8.13
C SER A 54 0.27 -6.66 8.96
N ASP A 55 1.34 -7.11 8.31
CA ASP A 55 2.58 -7.49 8.99
C ASP A 55 3.40 -6.26 9.43
N SER A 56 3.54 -5.27 8.56
CA SER A 56 4.49 -4.17 8.78
C SER A 56 3.97 -3.09 9.72
N PHE A 57 2.64 -2.93 9.80
CA PHE A 57 2.00 -1.99 10.72
C PHE A 57 1.54 -2.64 12.03
N LEU A 58 1.89 -3.91 12.24
CA LEU A 58 1.76 -4.58 13.53
C LEU A 58 2.90 -4.15 14.48
N GLU A 59 2.58 -3.86 15.73
CA GLU A 59 3.56 -3.60 16.81
C GLU A 59 4.67 -2.57 16.48
N THR A 60 4.31 -1.45 15.85
CA THR A 60 5.25 -0.43 15.36
C THR A 60 6.12 0.29 16.42
N ASN A 61 5.82 0.10 17.71
CA ASN A 61 6.53 0.78 18.80
C ASN A 61 7.77 0.04 19.29
N VAL A 62 7.87 -1.28 19.09
CA VAL A 62 8.91 -2.11 19.72
C VAL A 62 10.33 -1.65 19.33
N PRO A 63 10.66 -1.41 18.03
CA PRO A 63 12.00 -0.99 17.64
C PRO A 63 12.44 0.34 18.27
N LEU A 64 11.50 1.28 18.46
CA LEU A 64 11.77 2.56 19.10
C LEU A 64 12.06 2.37 20.60
N LEU A 65 11.24 1.57 21.29
CA LEU A 65 11.40 1.36 22.73
C LEU A 65 12.73 0.67 23.06
N VAL A 66 13.12 -0.34 22.27
CA VAL A 66 14.41 -1.03 22.43
C VAL A 66 15.59 -0.06 22.21
N LEU A 67 15.51 0.80 21.20
CA LEU A 67 16.51 1.85 20.96
C LEU A 67 16.62 2.83 22.14
N ILE A 68 15.49 3.28 22.68
CA ILE A 68 15.46 4.21 23.81
C ILE A 68 16.03 3.54 25.07
N GLU A 69 15.73 2.27 25.31
CA GLU A 69 16.24 1.55 26.48
C GLU A 69 17.77 1.41 26.43
N ALA A 70 18.33 1.07 25.27
CA ALA A 70 19.78 1.06 25.07
C ALA A 70 20.41 2.45 25.22
N ALA A 71 19.70 3.51 24.81
CA ALA A 71 20.17 4.88 25.02
C ALA A 71 20.17 5.27 26.50
N LYS A 72 19.15 4.87 27.27
CA LYS A 72 19.06 5.12 28.71
C LYS A 72 20.14 4.37 29.51
N SER A 73 20.59 3.21 29.03
CA SER A 73 21.70 2.47 29.65
C SER A 73 23.07 3.07 29.35
N GLY A 74 23.17 4.02 28.40
CA GLY A 74 24.43 4.63 27.98
C GLY A 74 25.31 3.72 27.12
N ASN A 75 24.78 2.60 26.62
CA ASN A 75 25.53 1.65 25.81
C ASN A 75 25.62 2.09 24.35
N GLU A 76 26.55 3.00 24.03
CA GLU A 76 26.69 3.57 22.68
C GLU A 76 26.88 2.53 21.56
N LYS A 77 27.48 1.37 21.88
CA LYS A 77 27.65 0.28 20.89
C LYS A 77 26.29 -0.30 20.51
N GLU A 78 25.51 -0.68 21.51
CA GLU A 78 24.19 -1.28 21.34
C GLU A 78 23.19 -0.29 20.73
N VAL A 79 23.29 1.00 21.08
CA VAL A 79 22.50 2.06 20.44
C VAL A 79 22.74 2.13 18.93
N LYS A 80 23.97 1.92 18.45
CA LYS A 80 24.24 1.89 16.99
C LYS A 80 23.61 0.69 16.31
N GLU A 81 23.62 -0.47 16.97
CA GLU A 81 23.00 -1.70 16.46
C GLU A 81 21.48 -1.54 16.39
N TYR A 82 20.83 -1.09 17.47
CA TYR A 82 19.38 -0.85 17.46
C TYR A 82 18.94 0.34 16.62
N ALA A 83 19.78 1.36 16.43
CA ALA A 83 19.48 2.46 15.52
C ALA A 83 19.38 1.96 14.06
N GLN A 84 20.17 0.95 13.69
CA GLN A 84 20.08 0.31 12.39
C GLN A 84 18.77 -0.48 12.26
N VAL A 85 18.40 -1.27 13.27
CA VAL A 85 17.10 -1.99 13.30
C VAL A 85 15.92 -1.02 13.20
N PHE A 86 15.94 0.08 13.96
CA PHE A 86 14.92 1.12 13.90
C PHE A 86 14.83 1.76 12.51
N ARG A 87 15.96 2.04 11.87
CA ARG A 87 16.01 2.58 10.50
C ARG A 87 15.44 1.59 9.49
N GLU A 88 15.79 0.32 9.59
CA GLU A 88 15.27 -0.73 8.70
C GLU A 88 13.76 -0.86 8.83
N HIS A 89 13.24 -0.82 10.06
CA HIS A 89 11.81 -0.78 10.32
C HIS A 89 11.14 0.47 9.71
N ALA A 90 11.72 1.66 9.90
CA ALA A 90 11.24 2.90 9.28
C ALA A 90 11.17 2.80 7.75
N ASN A 91 12.24 2.30 7.13
CA ASN A 91 12.30 2.08 5.68
C ASN A 91 11.22 1.10 5.23
N LYS A 92 10.94 0.05 6.02
CA LYS A 92 9.92 -0.93 5.70
C LYS A 92 8.51 -0.33 5.70
N LEU A 93 8.19 0.51 6.69
CA LEU A 93 6.91 1.24 6.73
C LEU A 93 6.73 2.10 5.47
N VAL A 94 7.78 2.83 5.07
CA VAL A 94 7.75 3.69 3.87
C VAL A 94 7.64 2.87 2.59
N GLU A 95 8.34 1.75 2.48
CA GLU A 95 8.24 0.83 1.34
C GLU A 95 6.80 0.33 1.17
N VAL A 96 6.20 -0.18 2.26
CA VAL A 96 4.84 -0.75 2.23
C VAL A 96 3.79 0.33 1.95
N ALA A 97 3.94 1.53 2.51
CA ALA A 97 3.08 2.67 2.18
C ALA A 97 3.14 3.03 0.68
N ASN A 98 4.33 2.96 0.06
CA ASN A 98 4.49 3.19 -1.37
C ASN A 98 3.90 2.05 -2.23
N LEU A 99 3.94 0.80 -1.75
CA LEU A 99 3.25 -0.32 -2.40
C LEU A 99 1.73 -0.11 -2.40
N ALA A 100 1.16 0.32 -1.28
CA ALA A 100 -0.26 0.69 -1.19
C ALA A 100 -0.62 1.80 -2.19
N CYS A 101 0.24 2.81 -2.32
CA CYS A 101 0.06 3.87 -3.31
C CYS A 101 0.06 3.36 -4.76
N SER A 102 0.88 2.35 -5.08
CA SER A 102 1.06 1.87 -6.46
C SER A 102 -0.18 1.20 -7.07
N ILE A 103 -1.09 0.72 -6.22
CA ILE A 103 -2.30 -0.01 -6.63
C ILE A 103 -3.60 0.76 -6.34
N SER A 104 -3.50 1.90 -5.65
CA SER A 104 -4.64 2.76 -5.35
C SER A 104 -5.01 3.64 -6.54
N ASN A 105 -6.30 3.89 -6.69
CA ASN A 105 -6.83 4.85 -7.66
C ASN A 105 -7.25 6.18 -6.99
N ASN A 106 -7.04 6.33 -5.67
CA ASN A 106 -7.38 7.54 -4.91
C ASN A 106 -6.19 8.53 -4.94
N GLU A 107 -6.19 9.47 -5.90
CA GLU A 107 -5.07 10.41 -6.10
C GLU A 107 -4.77 11.28 -4.87
N GLU A 108 -5.79 11.83 -4.21
CA GLU A 108 -5.58 12.68 -3.02
C GLU A 108 -5.09 11.84 -1.84
N GLY A 109 -5.67 10.65 -1.63
CA GLY A 109 -5.18 9.73 -0.59
C GLY A 109 -3.72 9.31 -0.81
N VAL A 110 -3.34 8.99 -2.05
CA VAL A 110 -1.94 8.68 -2.41
C VAL A 110 -1.01 9.84 -2.07
N LYS A 111 -1.42 11.08 -2.34
CA LYS A 111 -0.64 12.26 -2.00
C LYS A 111 -0.46 12.41 -0.48
N LEU A 112 -1.51 12.20 0.30
CA LEU A 112 -1.45 12.24 1.77
C LEU A 112 -0.49 11.17 2.32
N VAL A 113 -0.58 9.93 1.82
CA VAL A 113 0.34 8.84 2.21
C VAL A 113 1.79 9.20 1.89
N ARG A 114 2.08 9.72 0.69
CA ARG A 114 3.44 10.13 0.29
C ARG A 114 3.98 11.26 1.15
N MET A 115 3.13 12.22 1.53
CA MET A 115 3.51 13.29 2.46
C MET A 115 3.85 12.72 3.85
N ALA A 116 3.02 11.82 4.39
CA ALA A 116 3.27 11.18 5.67
C ALA A 116 4.55 10.33 5.65
N ALA A 117 4.80 9.58 4.57
CA ALA A 117 6.01 8.78 4.39
C ALA A 117 7.27 9.66 4.32
N THR A 118 7.21 10.80 3.62
CA THR A 118 8.32 11.77 3.57
C THR A 118 8.65 12.32 4.97
N GLN A 119 7.62 12.55 5.79
CA GLN A 119 7.83 12.98 7.17
C GLN A 119 8.51 11.89 8.01
N ILE A 120 8.12 10.62 7.86
CA ILE A 120 8.81 9.48 8.49
C ILE A 120 10.29 9.44 8.11
N ASP A 121 10.61 9.52 6.82
CA ASP A 121 11.99 9.53 6.32
C ASP A 121 12.81 10.68 6.92
N SER A 122 12.22 11.87 7.01
CA SER A 122 12.88 13.06 7.57
C SER A 122 13.06 12.99 9.09
N LEU A 123 12.13 12.33 9.80
CA LEU A 123 12.10 12.25 11.26
C LEU A 123 13.01 11.14 11.79
N CYS A 124 13.10 10.02 11.08
CA CYS A 124 13.92 8.85 11.42
C CYS A 124 15.35 9.22 11.87
N PRO A 125 16.16 9.98 11.11
CA PRO A 125 17.51 10.36 11.54
C PRO A 125 17.51 11.27 12.78
N GLN A 126 16.47 12.07 13.00
CA GLN A 126 16.37 12.95 14.16
C GLN A 126 16.12 12.16 15.45
N VAL A 127 15.26 11.15 15.40
CA VAL A 127 15.02 10.21 16.51
C VAL A 127 16.31 9.47 16.87
N ILE A 128 17.05 8.99 15.86
CA ILE A 128 18.34 8.33 16.07
C ILE A 128 19.34 9.28 16.73
N ASN A 129 19.41 10.54 16.29
CA ASN A 129 20.31 11.54 16.88
C ASN A 129 19.93 11.89 18.32
N ALA A 130 18.63 11.92 18.65
CA ALA A 130 18.16 12.09 20.02
C ALA A 130 18.62 10.92 20.90
N ALA A 131 18.50 9.69 20.41
CA ALA A 131 18.95 8.48 21.11
C ALA A 131 20.47 8.47 21.32
N LEU A 132 21.26 8.83 20.30
CA LEU A 132 22.72 8.95 20.40
C LEU A 132 23.13 10.02 21.43
N THR A 133 22.44 11.16 21.45
CA THR A 133 22.70 12.24 22.41
C THR A 133 22.37 11.80 23.83
N LEU A 134 21.25 11.09 24.01
CA LEU A 134 20.87 10.51 25.29
C LEU A 134 21.91 9.47 25.76
N ALA A 135 22.36 8.59 24.87
CA ALA A 135 23.38 7.59 25.18
C ALA A 135 24.70 8.20 25.68
N ALA A 136 25.13 9.30 25.06
CA ALA A 136 26.34 10.02 25.47
C ALA A 136 26.18 10.72 26.84
N ARG A 137 24.95 11.04 27.26
CA ARG A 137 24.66 11.76 28.51
C ARG A 137 23.36 11.24 29.18
N PRO A 138 23.33 9.98 29.68
CA PRO A 138 22.07 9.35 30.09
C PRO A 138 21.38 10.04 31.28
N GLN A 139 22.16 10.71 32.14
CA GLN A 139 21.67 11.43 33.32
C GLN A 139 21.23 12.88 33.01
N SER A 140 21.42 13.35 31.78
CA SER A 140 21.04 14.71 31.40
C SER A 140 19.53 14.80 31.25
N LYS A 141 18.87 15.57 32.12
CA LYS A 141 17.43 15.80 32.03
C LYS A 141 17.01 16.38 30.67
N VAL A 142 17.81 17.29 30.12
CA VAL A 142 17.58 17.87 28.78
C VAL A 142 17.63 16.80 27.68
N ALA A 143 18.57 15.85 27.76
CA ALA A 143 18.65 14.77 26.77
C ALA A 143 17.49 13.78 26.89
N GLN A 144 17.04 13.49 28.12
CA GLN A 144 15.86 12.67 28.39
C GLN A 144 14.60 13.33 27.83
N ASP A 145 14.36 14.60 28.16
CA ASP A 145 13.20 15.37 27.68
C ASP A 145 13.21 15.48 26.15
N ASN A 146 14.38 15.68 25.53
CA ASN A 146 14.51 15.70 24.08
C ASN A 146 14.15 14.34 23.45
N MET A 147 14.57 13.23 24.06
CA MET A 147 14.20 11.90 23.57
C MET A 147 12.69 11.64 23.69
N ASP A 148 12.05 12.07 24.78
CA ASP A 148 10.60 11.93 24.97
C ASP A 148 9.82 12.73 23.90
N VAL A 149 10.26 13.94 23.57
CA VAL A 149 9.67 14.75 22.49
C VAL A 149 9.74 14.00 21.14
N PHE A 150 10.90 13.44 20.80
CA PHE A 150 11.05 12.72 19.54
C PHE A 150 10.32 11.38 19.52
N LYS A 151 10.19 10.72 20.67
CA LYS A 151 9.37 9.51 20.83
C LYS A 151 7.91 9.82 20.51
N ASP A 152 7.34 10.83 21.15
CA ASP A 152 5.92 11.19 20.95
C ASP A 152 5.66 11.67 19.51
N GLN A 153 6.62 12.42 18.95
CA GLN A 153 6.54 12.86 17.55
C GLN A 153 6.60 11.67 16.58
N TRP A 154 7.46 10.68 16.83
CA TRP A 154 7.55 9.48 16.01
C TRP A 154 6.26 8.67 16.05
N GLU A 155 5.74 8.35 17.24
CA GLU A 155 4.52 7.57 17.38
C GLU A 155 3.32 8.28 16.73
N LYS A 156 3.24 9.60 16.86
CA LYS A 156 2.23 10.40 16.17
C LYS A 156 2.39 10.29 14.65
N GLN A 157 3.60 10.39 14.14
CA GLN A 157 3.84 10.36 12.69
C GLN A 157 3.57 8.97 12.10
N VAL A 158 3.89 7.90 12.82
CA VAL A 158 3.54 6.53 12.45
C VAL A 158 2.02 6.37 12.40
N ARG A 159 1.28 6.86 13.41
CA ARG A 159 -0.20 6.86 13.39
C ARG A 159 -0.76 7.58 12.17
N VAL A 160 -0.26 8.78 11.86
CA VAL A 160 -0.68 9.54 10.67
C VAL A 160 -0.43 8.76 9.38
N LEU A 161 0.71 8.08 9.27
CA LEU A 161 1.00 7.23 8.11
C LEU A 161 0.04 6.03 8.04
N THR A 162 -0.21 5.36 9.15
CA THR A 162 -1.14 4.23 9.23
C THR A 162 -2.54 4.64 8.80
N GLU A 163 -3.08 5.71 9.38
CA GLU A 163 -4.42 6.23 9.04
C GLU A 163 -4.51 6.59 7.55
N ALA A 164 -3.48 7.24 6.99
CA ALA A 164 -3.47 7.58 5.57
C ALA A 164 -3.40 6.34 4.65
N VAL A 165 -2.66 5.30 5.06
CA VAL A 165 -2.60 4.03 4.32
C VAL A 165 -3.95 3.32 4.39
N ASP A 166 -4.58 3.28 5.57
CA ASP A 166 -5.91 2.68 5.76
C ASP A 166 -6.96 3.34 4.85
N ASP A 167 -6.96 4.67 4.74
CA ASP A 167 -7.88 5.45 3.89
C ASP A 167 -7.80 5.11 2.38
N ILE A 168 -6.68 4.56 1.91
CA ILE A 168 -6.52 4.14 0.50
C ILE A 168 -6.64 2.64 0.29
N THR A 169 -6.84 1.87 1.37
CA THR A 169 -7.05 0.42 1.33
C THR A 169 -8.53 0.08 1.47
N SER A 170 -8.95 -1.03 0.85
CA SER A 170 -10.35 -1.46 0.94
C SER A 170 -10.55 -2.31 2.19
N VAL A 171 -11.58 -1.98 2.99
CA VAL A 171 -11.99 -2.79 4.15
C VAL A 171 -12.29 -4.24 3.76
N ASP A 172 -12.89 -4.46 2.58
CA ASP A 172 -13.17 -5.82 2.09
C ASP A 172 -11.89 -6.63 1.85
N ASP A 173 -10.85 -5.99 1.32
CA ASP A 173 -9.57 -6.66 1.08
C ASP A 173 -8.85 -6.92 2.41
N PHE A 174 -8.89 -5.94 3.35
CA PHE A 174 -8.35 -6.08 4.71
C PHE A 174 -8.99 -7.27 5.45
N LEU A 175 -10.32 -7.29 5.58
CA LEU A 175 -11.03 -8.38 6.28
C LEU A 175 -10.71 -9.76 5.66
N SER A 176 -10.66 -9.84 4.33
CA SER A 176 -10.39 -11.10 3.64
C SER A 176 -8.97 -11.63 3.81
N VAL A 177 -8.01 -10.76 4.15
CA VAL A 177 -6.61 -11.12 4.42
C VAL A 177 -6.41 -11.41 5.90
N SER A 178 -6.95 -10.57 6.78
CA SER A 178 -6.89 -10.78 8.23
C SER A 178 -7.51 -12.12 8.65
N GLU A 179 -8.59 -12.57 8.00
CA GLU A 179 -9.15 -13.92 8.23
C GLU A 179 -8.14 -15.03 7.94
N ASN A 180 -7.38 -14.94 6.84
CA ASN A 180 -6.36 -15.94 6.51
C ASN A 180 -5.19 -15.90 7.50
N HIS A 181 -4.72 -14.71 7.86
CA HIS A 181 -3.64 -14.56 8.85
C HIS A 181 -4.01 -15.17 10.20
N ILE A 182 -5.22 -14.91 10.70
CA ILE A 182 -5.72 -15.50 11.95
C ILE A 182 -5.73 -17.05 11.86
N LEU A 183 -6.20 -17.60 10.74
CA LEU A 183 -6.21 -19.06 10.54
C LEU A 183 -4.80 -19.65 10.47
N GLU A 184 -3.86 -18.97 9.81
CA GLU A 184 -2.45 -19.38 9.77
C GLU A 184 -1.80 -19.35 11.15
N ASP A 185 -2.06 -18.31 11.94
CA ASP A 185 -1.52 -18.19 13.29
C ASP A 185 -2.12 -19.24 14.23
N VAL A 186 -3.42 -19.52 14.13
CA VAL A 186 -4.05 -20.65 14.86
C VAL A 186 -3.37 -21.97 14.49
N ASN A 187 -3.10 -22.23 13.22
CA ASN A 187 -2.43 -23.46 12.78
C ASN A 187 -0.97 -23.56 13.27
N LYS A 188 -0.27 -22.45 13.46
CA LYS A 188 1.09 -22.43 14.06
C LYS A 188 1.06 -22.67 15.57
N CYS A 189 -0.06 -22.40 16.23
CA CYS A 189 -0.23 -22.59 17.67
C CYS A 189 -0.70 -24.00 18.08
N VAL A 190 -1.11 -24.83 17.12
CA VAL A 190 -1.53 -26.24 17.32
C VAL A 190 -0.35 -27.18 17.03
#